data_AF-A0A8C6SFY6-F1
#
_entry.id   AF-A0A8C6SFY6-F1
#
_cell.length_a   1.000
_cell.length_b   1.000
_cell.length_c   1.000
_cell.angle_alpha   90.00
_cell.angle_beta   90.00
_cell.angle_gamma   90.00
#
_symmetry.space_group_name_H-M   'P 1'
#
loop_
_entity.id
_entity.type
_entity.pdbx_description
1 polymer ?
#
loop_
_entity_poly.entity_id
_entity_poly.type
_entity_poly.pdbx_seq_one_letter_code
_entity_poly.pdbx_strand_id
1 'polypeptide(L)'
;WTALCKQDLTNNDYQEELWELINDNRHRISLDVRPCIVIPYLRQARVLTEMDEDEILSCHSLTNRSMRTSYMIDLLRTQGRNGAVALLDGLMIHYPTLYTQVTGRKPSTEPSRFSGLIKYSELTEYLVRAVTGMQKELQEARSEAGRKSARCTSLETELSQIMEHEEKSRYLQTENERMQRQIRTLQREITKMKDEKCDFYVRYTAAIEEKSAVNMRLHDLTLQVGFPETLISSYYTYINNVLLHQARNDILAQDLAEAIGSQAELAEQLQSYREENEQLHRDKQLVRLETCPNDKRLRFLSNYSLYYLYMY
;
A
#
# COMPACT_ATOMS: atom_id res chain seq x y z
N TRP A 1 33.14 -16.83 -54.50
CA TRP A 1 32.48 -16.16 -55.63
C TRP A 1 33.41 -15.83 -56.83
N THR A 2 34.48 -16.60 -57.07
CA THR A 2 35.50 -16.29 -58.10
C THR A 2 35.57 -17.30 -59.26
N ALA A 3 34.56 -18.16 -59.45
CA ALA A 3 34.64 -19.24 -60.45
C ALA A 3 33.54 -19.20 -61.55
N LEU A 4 33.04 -18.02 -61.92
CA LEU A 4 32.14 -17.84 -63.07
C LEU A 4 32.53 -16.60 -63.90
N CYS A 5 33.79 -16.55 -64.35
CA CYS A 5 34.25 -15.61 -65.38
C CYS A 5 34.75 -16.34 -66.63
N LYS A 6 33.99 -17.35 -67.07
CA LYS A 6 34.11 -17.93 -68.43
C LYS A 6 32.75 -18.39 -68.91
N GLN A 7 31.96 -17.45 -69.40
CA GLN A 7 31.04 -17.61 -70.54
C GLN A 7 30.40 -16.25 -70.79
N ASP A 8 30.42 -15.82 -72.05
CA ASP A 8 29.83 -14.59 -72.56
C ASP A 8 28.30 -14.61 -72.46
N LEU A 9 27.80 -14.54 -71.22
CA LEU A 9 26.44 -14.09 -70.92
C LEU A 9 26.54 -12.59 -70.70
N THR A 10 25.68 -11.80 -71.35
CA THR A 10 25.67 -10.37 -71.09
C THR A 10 25.41 -10.16 -69.60
N ASN A 11 26.01 -9.14 -68.99
CA ASN A 11 25.85 -8.85 -67.56
C ASN A 11 24.36 -8.73 -67.13
N ASN A 12 23.47 -8.56 -68.11
CA ASN A 12 22.02 -8.52 -68.00
C ASN A 12 21.39 -9.93 -67.90
N ASP A 13 21.83 -10.90 -68.70
CA ASP A 13 21.31 -12.29 -68.65
C ASP A 13 21.58 -12.93 -67.29
N TYR A 14 22.78 -12.71 -66.75
CA TYR A 14 23.16 -13.20 -65.42
C TYR A 14 22.41 -12.49 -64.28
N GLN A 15 22.03 -11.24 -64.46
CA GLN A 15 21.20 -10.52 -63.51
C GLN A 15 19.78 -11.07 -63.48
N GLU A 16 19.20 -11.33 -64.66
CA GLU A 16 17.86 -11.88 -64.79
C GLU A 16 17.79 -13.29 -64.18
N GLU A 17 18.78 -14.15 -64.43
CA GLU A 17 18.87 -15.48 -63.81
C GLU A 17 18.84 -15.44 -62.27
N LEU A 18 19.52 -14.48 -61.64
CA LEU A 18 19.53 -14.33 -60.18
C LEU A 18 18.16 -13.89 -59.64
N TRP A 19 17.49 -12.98 -60.35
CA TRP A 19 16.16 -12.52 -59.95
C TRP A 19 15.07 -13.54 -60.22
N GLU A 20 15.14 -14.30 -61.31
CA GLU A 20 14.26 -15.44 -61.57
C GLU A 20 14.37 -16.48 -60.44
N LEU A 21 15.58 -16.84 -60.02
CA LEU A 21 15.80 -17.74 -58.88
C LEU A 21 15.16 -17.23 -57.58
N ILE A 22 15.29 -15.92 -57.30
CA ILE A 22 14.69 -15.28 -56.12
C ILE A 22 13.16 -15.25 -56.26
N ASN A 23 12.63 -14.98 -57.45
CA ASN A 23 11.20 -14.89 -57.73
C ASN A 23 10.52 -16.26 -57.61
N ASP A 24 11.13 -17.32 -58.15
CA ASP A 24 10.68 -18.71 -58.01
C ASP A 24 10.55 -19.13 -56.53
N ASN A 25 11.39 -18.57 -55.68
CA ASN A 25 11.41 -18.83 -54.25
C ASN A 25 10.79 -17.71 -53.40
N ARG A 26 10.19 -16.69 -54.01
CA ARG A 26 9.76 -15.44 -53.34
C ARG A 26 8.81 -15.70 -52.20
N HIS A 27 7.87 -16.62 -52.37
CA HIS A 27 6.91 -17.00 -51.32
C HIS A 27 7.62 -17.53 -50.06
N ARG A 28 8.60 -18.42 -50.23
CA ARG A 28 9.35 -19.03 -49.12
C ARG A 28 10.21 -18.00 -48.41
N ILE A 29 10.92 -17.17 -49.19
CA ILE A 29 11.74 -16.09 -48.66
C ILE A 29 10.88 -15.10 -47.87
N SER A 30 9.72 -14.71 -48.42
CA SER A 30 8.81 -13.76 -47.77
C SER A 30 8.24 -14.31 -46.46
N LEU A 31 7.92 -15.60 -46.41
CA LEU A 31 7.45 -16.24 -45.20
C LEU A 31 8.56 -16.32 -44.15
N ASP A 32 9.72 -16.90 -44.46
CA ASP A 32 10.68 -17.31 -43.44
C ASP A 32 11.65 -16.20 -42.99
N VAL A 33 11.89 -15.22 -43.85
CA VAL A 33 12.88 -14.16 -43.58
C VAL A 33 12.27 -13.04 -42.75
N ARG A 34 13.02 -12.59 -41.75
CA ARG A 34 12.72 -11.41 -40.93
C ARG A 34 13.55 -10.23 -41.42
N PRO A 35 12.93 -9.13 -41.90
CA PRO A 35 13.65 -7.97 -42.40
C PRO A 35 14.62 -7.39 -41.37
N CYS A 36 14.22 -7.27 -40.10
CA CYS A 36 15.07 -6.73 -39.02
C CYS A 36 16.38 -7.49 -38.77
N ILE A 37 16.50 -8.74 -39.25
CA ILE A 37 17.74 -9.53 -39.14
C ILE A 37 18.67 -9.28 -40.33
N VAL A 38 18.10 -9.10 -41.52
CA VAL A 38 18.88 -9.00 -42.77
C VAL A 38 19.20 -7.55 -43.14
N ILE A 39 18.33 -6.59 -42.79
CA ILE A 39 18.50 -5.15 -43.05
C ILE A 39 19.86 -4.61 -42.57
N PRO A 40 20.36 -4.94 -41.36
CA PRO A 40 21.67 -4.43 -40.92
C PRO A 40 22.80 -4.80 -41.89
N TYR A 41 22.78 -6.03 -42.42
CA TYR A 41 23.74 -6.47 -43.43
C TYR A 41 23.52 -5.79 -44.79
N LEU A 42 22.27 -5.64 -45.24
CA LEU A 42 21.93 -4.98 -46.51
C LEU A 42 22.35 -3.50 -46.52
N ARG A 43 22.21 -2.81 -45.38
CA ARG A 43 22.75 -1.45 -45.19
C ARG A 43 24.26 -1.43 -45.24
N GLN A 44 24.92 -2.39 -44.61
CA GLN A 44 26.38 -2.54 -44.67
C GLN A 44 26.89 -2.79 -46.10
N ALA A 45 26.14 -3.56 -46.89
CA ALA A 45 26.38 -3.82 -48.30
C ALA A 45 26.04 -2.63 -49.22
N ARG A 46 25.49 -1.53 -48.67
CA ARG A 46 25.07 -0.30 -49.37
C ARG A 46 24.01 -0.55 -50.46
N VAL A 47 23.15 -1.55 -50.27
CA VAL A 47 21.99 -1.80 -51.13
C VAL A 47 20.68 -1.27 -50.55
N LEU A 48 20.66 -0.95 -49.25
CA LEU A 48 19.55 -0.25 -48.59
C LEU A 48 20.09 0.97 -47.82
N THR A 49 19.27 2.01 -47.76
CA THR A 49 19.53 3.25 -47.02
C THR A 49 18.84 3.23 -45.65
N GLU A 50 19.10 4.25 -44.82
CA GLU A 50 18.37 4.47 -43.56
C GLU A 50 16.88 4.68 -43.79
N MET A 51 16.53 5.41 -44.85
CA MET A 51 15.14 5.68 -45.20
C MET A 51 14.40 4.39 -45.60
N ASP A 52 15.05 3.52 -46.36
CA ASP A 52 14.46 2.23 -46.76
C ASP A 52 14.21 1.33 -45.54
N GLU A 53 15.11 1.33 -44.54
CA GLU A 53 14.92 0.57 -43.29
C GLU A 53 13.67 1.06 -42.52
N ASP A 54 13.55 2.37 -42.33
CA ASP A 54 12.41 2.96 -41.62
C ASP A 54 11.10 2.66 -42.35
N GLU A 55 11.10 2.70 -43.69
CA GLU A 55 9.94 2.37 -44.49
C GLU A 55 9.54 0.90 -44.35
N ILE A 56 10.50 -0.03 -44.41
CA ILE A 56 10.22 -1.46 -44.29
C ILE A 56 9.70 -1.82 -42.88
N LEU A 57 10.26 -1.22 -41.83
CA LEU A 57 9.95 -1.58 -40.44
C LEU A 57 8.71 -0.86 -39.90
N SER A 58 8.56 0.42 -40.22
CA SER A 58 7.59 1.32 -39.55
C SER A 58 6.35 1.63 -40.39
N CYS A 59 6.28 1.19 -41.66
CA CYS A 59 5.12 1.45 -42.49
C CYS A 59 3.88 0.67 -42.04
N HIS A 60 2.78 1.40 -41.80
CA HIS A 60 1.52 0.83 -41.28
C HIS A 60 0.72 0.07 -42.36
N SER A 61 1.04 0.27 -43.65
CA SER A 61 0.39 -0.45 -44.77
C SER A 61 0.88 -1.90 -44.90
N LEU A 62 2.05 -2.21 -44.34
CA LEU A 62 2.63 -3.55 -44.32
C LEU A 62 2.19 -4.27 -43.05
N THR A 63 0.99 -4.85 -43.08
CA THR A 63 0.33 -5.41 -41.89
C THR A 63 1.09 -6.61 -41.30
N ASN A 64 1.59 -7.50 -42.15
CA ASN A 64 2.26 -8.73 -41.74
C ASN A 64 3.75 -8.75 -42.11
N ARG A 65 4.52 -9.67 -41.52
CA ARG A 65 5.95 -9.84 -41.81
C ARG A 65 6.21 -10.12 -43.29
N SER A 66 5.41 -11.01 -43.87
CA SER A 66 5.60 -11.45 -45.25
C SER A 66 5.49 -10.29 -46.25
N MET A 67 4.59 -9.35 -46.00
CA MET A 67 4.46 -8.10 -46.76
C MET A 67 5.68 -7.21 -46.59
N ARG A 68 6.22 -7.06 -45.37
CA ARG A 68 7.47 -6.30 -45.13
C ARG A 68 8.66 -6.93 -45.86
N THR A 69 8.78 -8.25 -45.81
CA THR A 69 9.84 -8.97 -46.52
C THR A 69 9.67 -8.90 -48.03
N SER A 70 8.44 -9.03 -48.55
CA SER A 70 8.13 -8.88 -49.98
C SER A 70 8.47 -7.47 -50.46
N TYR A 71 8.11 -6.45 -49.68
CA TYR A 71 8.42 -5.06 -49.99
C TYR A 71 9.93 -4.79 -49.99
N MET A 72 10.67 -5.33 -49.02
CA MET A 72 12.12 -5.28 -49.00
C MET A 72 12.74 -5.93 -50.24
N ILE A 73 12.21 -7.08 -50.70
CA ILE A 73 12.68 -7.73 -51.95
C ILE A 73 12.41 -6.83 -53.16
N ASP A 74 11.28 -6.14 -53.21
CA ASP A 74 10.93 -5.22 -54.29
C ASP A 74 11.85 -4.00 -54.33
N LEU A 75 12.21 -3.45 -53.17
CA LEU A 75 13.23 -2.40 -53.05
C LEU A 75 14.60 -2.90 -53.52
N LEU A 76 15.01 -4.10 -53.13
CA LEU A 76 16.27 -4.69 -53.59
C LEU A 76 16.28 -4.95 -55.10
N ARG A 77 15.12 -5.19 -55.72
CA ARG A 77 15.00 -5.33 -57.19
C ARG A 77 15.40 -4.06 -57.92
N THR A 78 15.14 -2.89 -57.34
CA THR A 78 15.58 -1.60 -57.90
C THR A 78 17.11 -1.44 -57.91
N GLN A 79 17.83 -2.20 -57.08
CA GLN A 79 19.29 -2.20 -56.99
C GLN A 79 19.95 -3.19 -57.98
N GLY A 80 19.17 -3.83 -58.84
CA GLY A 80 19.65 -4.74 -59.89
C GLY A 80 20.45 -5.92 -59.34
N ARG A 81 21.57 -6.24 -59.99
CA ARG A 81 22.45 -7.36 -59.60
C ARG A 81 22.95 -7.25 -58.16
N ASN A 82 23.25 -6.04 -57.67
CA ASN A 82 23.80 -5.86 -56.34
C ASN A 82 22.77 -6.20 -55.25
N GLY A 83 21.51 -5.84 -55.47
CA GLY A 83 20.41 -6.21 -54.58
C GLY A 83 20.20 -7.72 -54.49
N ALA A 84 20.23 -8.42 -55.64
CA ALA A 84 20.10 -9.87 -55.68
C ALA A 84 21.24 -10.58 -54.93
N VAL A 85 22.49 -10.17 -55.18
CA VAL A 85 23.67 -10.75 -54.52
C VAL A 85 23.64 -10.48 -53.01
N ALA A 86 23.34 -9.24 -52.60
CA ALA A 86 23.26 -8.89 -51.19
C ALA A 86 22.13 -9.63 -50.45
N LEU A 87 20.98 -9.87 -51.12
CA LEU A 87 19.92 -10.69 -50.56
C LEU A 87 20.40 -12.14 -50.35
N LEU A 88 21.00 -12.75 -51.36
CA LEU A 88 21.50 -14.12 -51.27
C LEU A 88 22.63 -14.27 -50.24
N ASP A 89 23.53 -13.30 -50.14
CA ASP A 89 24.56 -13.28 -49.09
C ASP A 89 23.93 -13.10 -47.69
N GLY A 90 22.91 -12.25 -47.55
CA GLY A 90 22.15 -12.10 -46.31
C GLY A 90 21.43 -13.39 -45.89
N LEU A 91 20.86 -14.12 -46.84
CA LEU A 91 20.29 -15.46 -46.61
C LEU A 91 21.37 -16.46 -46.23
N MET A 92 22.54 -16.43 -46.87
CA MET A 92 23.65 -17.32 -46.56
C MET A 92 24.14 -17.13 -45.12
N ILE A 93 24.18 -15.89 -44.63
CA ILE A 93 24.65 -15.54 -43.27
C ILE A 93 23.61 -15.87 -42.21
N HIS A 94 22.36 -15.42 -42.39
CA HIS A 94 21.34 -15.47 -41.33
C HIS A 94 20.36 -16.65 -41.46
N TYR A 95 20.24 -17.24 -42.66
CA TYR A 95 19.27 -18.28 -42.98
C TYR A 95 19.89 -19.41 -43.83
N PRO A 96 20.94 -20.11 -43.33
CA PRO A 96 21.73 -21.07 -44.12
C PRO A 96 20.91 -22.22 -44.71
N THR A 97 19.87 -22.67 -44.00
CA THR A 97 18.94 -23.71 -44.47
C THR A 97 18.09 -23.23 -45.64
N LEU A 98 17.55 -22.01 -45.54
CA LEU A 98 16.76 -21.38 -46.60
C LEU A 98 17.64 -21.07 -47.82
N TYR A 99 18.85 -20.55 -47.63
CA TYR A 99 19.81 -20.34 -48.71
C TYR A 99 20.07 -21.60 -49.53
N THR A 100 20.28 -22.74 -48.84
CA THR A 100 20.49 -24.04 -49.49
C THR A 100 19.25 -24.48 -50.28
N GLN A 101 18.06 -24.22 -49.73
CA GLN A 101 16.80 -24.56 -50.39
C GLN A 101 16.49 -23.70 -51.61
N VAL A 102 16.91 -22.43 -51.62
CA VAL A 102 16.71 -21.49 -52.73
C VAL A 102 17.74 -21.71 -53.83
N THR A 103 19.02 -21.88 -53.48
CA THR A 103 20.13 -21.90 -54.46
C THR A 103 20.62 -23.31 -54.83
N GLY A 104 20.23 -24.34 -54.06
CA GLY A 104 20.77 -25.69 -54.19
C GLY A 104 22.24 -25.83 -53.75
N ARG A 105 22.86 -24.77 -53.23
CA ARG A 105 24.28 -24.73 -52.86
C ARG A 105 24.46 -24.68 -51.35
N LYS A 106 25.54 -25.27 -50.84
CA LYS A 106 25.90 -25.15 -49.42
C LYS A 106 26.31 -23.71 -49.09
N PRO A 107 25.94 -23.18 -47.90
CA PRO A 107 26.41 -21.88 -47.44
C PRO A 107 27.93 -21.88 -47.38
N SER A 108 28.57 -20.90 -48.03
CA SER A 108 30.02 -20.78 -47.99
C SER A 108 30.44 -20.19 -46.65
N THR A 109 31.35 -20.85 -45.94
CA THR A 109 32.01 -20.32 -44.74
C THR A 109 33.23 -19.45 -45.07
N GLU A 110 33.59 -19.34 -46.36
CA GLU A 110 34.67 -18.45 -46.76
C GLU A 110 34.24 -17.00 -46.51
N PRO A 111 35.02 -16.23 -45.73
CA PRO A 111 34.69 -14.85 -45.44
C PRO A 111 34.59 -14.10 -46.77
N SER A 112 33.41 -13.53 -47.03
CA SER A 112 33.23 -12.63 -48.16
C SER A 112 34.17 -11.42 -48.03
N ARG A 113 34.21 -10.59 -49.07
CA ARG A 113 35.08 -9.41 -49.32
C ARG A 113 35.36 -8.47 -48.12
N PHE A 114 34.67 -8.65 -47.01
CA PHE A 114 34.88 -8.02 -45.72
C PHE A 114 36.23 -8.34 -45.04
N SER A 115 36.86 -9.48 -45.35
CA SER A 115 38.17 -9.86 -44.74
C SER A 115 39.32 -8.88 -45.02
N GLY A 116 39.15 -7.95 -45.96
CA GLY A 116 40.11 -6.89 -46.26
C GLY A 116 39.98 -5.62 -45.41
N LEU A 117 38.90 -5.47 -44.62
CA LEU A 117 38.61 -4.23 -43.87
C LEU A 117 39.22 -4.22 -42.45
N ILE A 118 39.37 -5.37 -41.81
CA ILE A 118 39.93 -5.46 -40.46
C ILE A 118 40.59 -6.83 -40.26
N LYS A 119 41.74 -6.85 -39.57
CA LYS A 119 42.42 -8.12 -39.26
C LYS A 119 41.65 -8.89 -38.19
N TYR A 120 41.67 -10.20 -38.25
CA TYR A 120 41.01 -11.07 -37.27
C TYR A 120 41.40 -10.78 -35.81
N SER A 121 42.67 -10.43 -35.56
CA SER A 121 43.17 -10.06 -34.24
C SER A 121 42.52 -8.78 -33.71
N GLU A 122 42.39 -7.76 -34.57
CA GLU A 122 41.79 -6.46 -34.24
C GLU A 122 40.27 -6.60 -34.03
N LEU A 123 39.60 -7.42 -34.84
CA LEU A 123 38.19 -7.73 -34.68
C LEU A 123 37.92 -8.42 -33.34
N THR A 124 38.74 -9.41 -32.99
CA THR A 124 38.58 -10.17 -31.75
C THR A 124 38.80 -9.27 -30.53
N GLU A 125 39.83 -8.43 -30.54
CA GLU A 125 40.09 -7.48 -29.45
C GLU A 125 38.95 -6.47 -29.28
N TYR A 126 38.44 -5.92 -30.39
CA TYR A 126 37.31 -4.99 -30.36
C TYR A 126 36.06 -5.63 -29.76
N LEU A 127 35.73 -6.85 -30.20
CA LEU A 127 34.56 -7.58 -29.70
C LEU A 127 34.70 -7.94 -28.22
N VAL A 128 35.88 -8.40 -27.79
CA VAL A 128 36.15 -8.68 -26.37
C VAL A 128 35.97 -7.41 -25.55
N ARG A 129 36.57 -6.29 -25.97
CA ARG A 129 36.44 -5.02 -25.25
C ARG A 129 35.00 -4.51 -25.19
N ALA A 130 34.25 -4.62 -26.27
CA ALA A 130 32.84 -4.23 -26.31
C ALA A 130 31.99 -5.10 -25.37
N VAL A 131 32.16 -6.43 -25.42
CA VAL A 131 31.43 -7.36 -24.55
C VAL A 131 31.79 -7.15 -23.08
N THR A 132 33.07 -6.96 -22.75
CA THR A 132 33.49 -6.65 -21.38
C THR A 132 32.94 -5.32 -20.88
N GLY A 133 32.90 -4.29 -21.74
CA GLY A 133 32.26 -3.00 -21.44
C GLY A 133 30.76 -3.16 -21.12
N MET A 134 30.02 -3.85 -21.99
CA MET A 134 28.60 -4.13 -21.78
C MET A 134 28.33 -4.97 -20.53
N GLN A 135 29.20 -5.95 -20.21
CA GLN A 135 29.09 -6.74 -18.99
C GLN A 135 29.27 -5.88 -17.73
N LYS A 136 30.20 -4.91 -17.77
CA LYS A 136 30.41 -3.97 -16.67
C LYS A 136 29.19 -3.07 -16.45
N GLU A 137 28.67 -2.46 -17.53
CA GLU A 137 27.47 -1.63 -17.47
C GLU A 137 26.25 -2.42 -16.96
N LEU A 138 26.07 -3.66 -17.40
CA LEU A 138 25.00 -4.54 -16.92
C LEU A 138 25.14 -4.82 -15.42
N GLN A 139 26.36 -5.04 -14.92
CA GLN A 139 26.61 -5.29 -13.50
C GLN A 139 26.34 -4.03 -12.66
N GLU A 140 26.74 -2.86 -13.14
CA GLU A 140 26.45 -1.57 -12.50
C GLU A 140 24.94 -1.30 -12.44
N ALA A 141 24.23 -1.52 -13.55
CA ALA A 141 22.78 -1.38 -13.61
C ALA A 141 22.06 -2.34 -12.63
N ARG A 142 22.52 -3.59 -12.51
CA ARG A 142 22.00 -4.55 -11.52
C ARG A 142 22.26 -4.09 -10.09
N SER A 143 23.43 -3.53 -9.81
CA SER A 143 23.77 -3.02 -8.48
C SER A 143 22.92 -1.80 -8.07
N GLU A 144 22.65 -0.90 -9.02
CA GLU A 144 21.77 0.25 -8.84
C GLU A 144 20.32 -0.20 -8.63
N ALA A 145 19.84 -1.16 -9.43
CA ALA A 145 18.51 -1.75 -9.25
C ALA A 145 18.37 -2.39 -7.86
N GLY A 146 19.40 -3.10 -7.38
CA GLY A 146 19.44 -3.65 -6.02
C GLY A 146 19.34 -2.57 -4.94
N ARG A 147 20.10 -1.47 -5.07
CA ARG A 147 20.02 -0.33 -4.13
C ARG A 147 18.66 0.34 -4.14
N LYS A 148 18.08 0.56 -5.32
CA LYS A 148 16.73 1.15 -5.44
C LYS A 148 15.68 0.24 -4.83
N SER A 149 15.74 -1.07 -5.07
CA SER A 149 14.83 -2.04 -4.48
C SER A 149 14.93 -2.05 -2.95
N ALA A 150 16.14 -2.07 -2.39
CA ALA A 150 16.34 -2.02 -0.94
C ALA A 150 15.78 -0.73 -0.32
N ARG A 151 15.94 0.40 -1.02
CA ARG A 151 15.35 1.68 -0.60
C ARG A 151 13.82 1.65 -0.68
N CYS A 152 13.24 1.08 -1.72
CA CYS A 152 11.78 0.91 -1.82
C CYS A 152 11.25 0.06 -0.66
N THR A 153 11.88 -1.08 -0.36
CA THR A 153 11.46 -1.91 0.77
C THR A 153 11.57 -1.19 2.11
N SER A 154 12.62 -0.37 2.31
CA SER A 154 12.75 0.45 3.53
C SER A 154 11.61 1.47 3.63
N LEU A 155 11.35 2.21 2.56
CA LEU A 155 10.28 3.21 2.52
C LEU A 155 8.89 2.60 2.70
N GLU A 156 8.64 1.41 2.13
CA GLU A 156 7.40 0.65 2.32
C GLU A 156 7.20 0.26 3.80
N THR A 157 8.27 -0.15 4.50
CA THR A 157 8.19 -0.44 5.93
C THR A 157 7.94 0.82 6.77
N GLU A 158 8.58 1.94 6.44
CA GLU A 158 8.34 3.23 7.11
C GLU A 158 6.91 3.71 6.91
N LEU A 159 6.39 3.63 5.67
CA LEU A 159 4.99 3.97 5.37
C LEU A 159 4.02 3.10 6.17
N SER A 160 4.28 1.79 6.25
CA SER A 160 3.45 0.87 7.02
C SER A 160 3.43 1.24 8.52
N GLN A 161 4.58 1.63 9.08
CA GLN A 161 4.68 2.08 10.47
C GLN A 161 3.94 3.40 10.70
N ILE A 162 4.06 4.36 9.77
CA ILE A 162 3.34 5.64 9.85
C ILE A 162 1.83 5.41 9.80
N MET A 163 1.35 4.54 8.90
CA MET A 163 -0.07 4.20 8.81
C MET A 163 -0.58 3.56 10.11
N GLU A 164 0.16 2.63 10.71
CA GLU A 164 -0.21 2.02 11.99
C GLU A 164 -0.25 3.06 13.12
N HIS A 165 0.71 3.99 13.13
CA HIS A 165 0.73 5.09 14.11
C HIS A 165 -0.45 6.05 13.92
N GLU A 166 -0.78 6.41 12.68
CA GLU A 166 -1.92 7.25 12.34
C GLU A 166 -3.24 6.61 12.80
N GLU A 167 -3.41 5.31 12.55
CA GLU A 167 -4.60 4.58 12.99
C GLU A 167 -4.74 4.56 14.51
N LYS A 168 -3.64 4.30 15.25
CA LYS A 168 -3.61 4.40 16.71
C LYS A 168 -3.96 5.80 17.19
N SER A 169 -3.41 6.83 16.55
CA SER A 169 -3.70 8.23 16.88
C SER A 169 -5.18 8.56 16.67
N ARG A 170 -5.76 8.11 15.55
CA ARG A 170 -7.18 8.29 15.23
C ARG A 170 -8.09 7.59 16.24
N TYR A 171 -7.73 6.37 16.66
CA TYR A 171 -8.44 5.65 17.71
C TYR A 171 -8.42 6.43 19.04
N LEU A 172 -7.23 6.85 19.48
CA LEU A 172 -7.07 7.62 20.72
C LEU A 172 -7.82 8.95 20.67
N GLN A 173 -7.85 9.62 19.51
CA GLN A 173 -8.60 10.86 19.33
C GLN A 173 -10.11 10.64 19.49
N THR A 174 -10.65 9.59 18.85
CA THR A 174 -12.08 9.24 18.94
C THR A 174 -12.47 8.93 20.38
N GLU A 175 -11.60 8.22 21.09
CA GLU A 175 -11.81 7.85 22.49
C GLU A 175 -11.74 9.06 23.42
N ASN A 176 -10.81 9.99 23.16
CA ASN A 176 -10.73 11.25 23.88
C ASN A 176 -12.02 12.07 23.69
N GLU A 177 -12.52 12.18 22.47
CA GLU A 177 -13.80 12.87 22.20
C GLU A 177 -14.98 12.20 22.91
N ARG A 178 -15.00 10.87 22.99
CA ARG A 178 -16.02 10.11 23.74
C ARG A 178 -15.97 10.47 25.22
N MET A 179 -14.79 10.43 25.84
CA MET A 179 -14.61 10.79 27.24
C MET A 179 -14.97 12.26 27.50
N GLN A 180 -14.58 13.18 26.62
CA GLN A 180 -14.97 14.59 26.73
C GLN A 180 -16.48 14.78 26.69
N ARG A 181 -17.19 14.05 25.82
CA ARG A 181 -18.66 14.08 25.79
C ARG A 181 -19.26 13.59 27.11
N GLN A 182 -18.73 12.51 27.69
CA GLN A 182 -19.16 12.01 29.01
C GLN A 182 -18.92 13.03 30.12
N ILE A 183 -17.72 13.63 30.18
CA ILE A 183 -17.39 14.68 31.16
C ILE A 183 -18.37 15.85 31.04
N ARG A 184 -18.67 16.32 29.83
CA ARG A 184 -19.65 17.40 29.61
C ARG A 184 -21.06 17.02 30.04
N THR A 185 -21.45 15.75 29.93
CA THR A 185 -22.74 15.26 30.43
C THR A 185 -22.78 15.26 31.94
N LEU A 186 -21.77 14.67 32.60
CA LEU A 186 -21.67 14.66 34.05
C LEU A 186 -21.60 16.07 34.64
N GLN A 187 -20.91 17.01 33.99
CA GLN A 187 -20.89 18.42 34.41
C GLN A 187 -22.29 19.06 34.37
N ARG A 188 -23.10 18.74 33.35
CA ARG A 188 -24.49 19.22 33.26
C ARG A 188 -25.35 18.63 34.37
N GLU A 189 -25.21 17.34 34.65
CA GLU A 189 -25.92 16.66 35.74
C GLU A 189 -25.54 17.22 37.11
N ILE A 190 -24.25 17.42 37.40
CA ILE A 190 -23.78 18.06 38.63
C ILE A 190 -24.40 19.46 38.80
N THR A 191 -24.45 20.23 37.72
CA THR A 191 -25.05 21.57 37.75
C THR A 191 -26.55 21.49 38.05
N LYS A 192 -27.27 20.59 37.38
CA LYS A 192 -28.69 20.34 37.63
C LYS A 192 -28.96 19.95 39.09
N MET A 193 -28.18 19.01 39.64
CA MET A 193 -28.32 18.59 41.04
C MET A 193 -28.01 19.73 42.01
N LYS A 194 -27.05 20.61 41.68
CA LYS A 194 -26.76 21.80 42.47
C LYS A 194 -27.93 22.77 42.47
N ASP A 195 -28.56 22.99 41.32
CA ASP A 195 -29.73 23.88 41.19
C ASP A 195 -30.93 23.32 41.96
N GLU A 196 -31.21 22.01 41.84
CA GLU A 196 -32.23 21.30 42.61
C GLU A 196 -31.98 21.43 44.13
N LYS A 197 -30.74 21.21 44.59
CA LYS A 197 -30.34 21.42 45.98
C LYS A 197 -30.59 22.85 46.45
N CYS A 198 -30.31 23.86 45.61
CA CYS A 198 -30.57 25.26 45.95
C CYS A 198 -32.08 25.54 46.05
N ASP A 199 -32.90 25.01 45.14
CA ASP A 199 -34.37 25.08 45.21
C ASP A 199 -34.90 24.45 46.50
N PHE A 200 -34.37 23.29 46.91
CA PHE A 200 -34.69 22.68 48.21
C PHE A 200 -34.35 23.60 49.39
N TYR A 201 -33.19 24.25 49.41
CA TYR A 201 -32.84 25.18 50.48
C TYR A 201 -33.78 26.39 50.54
N VAL A 202 -34.20 26.92 49.39
CA VAL A 202 -35.17 28.04 49.34
C VAL A 202 -36.50 27.60 49.95
N ARG A 203 -37.03 26.45 49.53
CA ARG A 203 -38.29 25.91 50.08
C ARG A 203 -38.19 25.59 51.57
N TYR A 204 -37.07 25.01 52.00
CA TYR A 204 -36.80 24.70 53.39
C TYR A 204 -36.77 25.97 54.25
N THR A 205 -36.11 27.02 53.77
CA THR A 205 -36.04 28.31 54.47
C THR A 205 -37.43 28.92 54.60
N ALA A 206 -38.23 28.93 53.52
CA ALA A 206 -39.61 29.41 53.54
C ALA A 206 -40.49 28.63 54.53
N ALA A 207 -40.36 27.30 54.59
CA ALA A 207 -41.09 26.46 55.54
C ALA A 207 -40.68 26.73 57.00
N ILE A 208 -39.40 27.01 57.27
CA ILE A 208 -38.94 27.44 58.60
C ILE A 208 -39.55 28.80 58.97
N GLU A 209 -39.54 29.76 58.04
CA GLU A 209 -40.12 31.09 58.27
C GLU A 209 -41.62 30.98 58.55
N GLU A 210 -42.36 30.17 57.78
CA GLU A 210 -43.78 29.91 58.03
C GLU A 210 -44.01 29.23 59.39
N LYS A 211 -43.22 28.21 59.74
CA LYS A 211 -43.27 27.57 61.07
C LYS A 211 -43.05 28.61 62.18
N SER A 212 -42.07 29.49 62.01
CA SER A 212 -41.80 30.56 62.98
C SER A 212 -42.96 31.55 63.10
N ALA A 213 -43.61 31.90 61.98
CA ALA A 213 -44.79 32.76 61.96
C ALA A 213 -46.01 32.12 62.63
N VAL A 214 -46.24 30.82 62.39
CA VAL A 214 -47.29 30.05 63.08
C VAL A 214 -47.00 29.95 64.58
N ASN A 215 -45.74 29.71 64.97
CA ASN A 215 -45.34 29.68 66.37
C ASN A 215 -45.59 31.02 67.07
N MET A 216 -45.30 32.15 66.41
CA MET A 216 -45.62 33.48 66.95
C MET A 216 -47.13 33.65 67.15
N ARG A 217 -47.95 33.32 66.13
CA ARG A 217 -49.42 33.40 66.23
C ARG A 217 -49.98 32.49 67.33
N LEU A 218 -49.43 31.29 67.49
CA LEU A 218 -49.83 30.37 68.53
C LEU A 218 -49.44 30.90 69.92
N HIS A 219 -48.26 31.50 70.06
CA HIS A 219 -47.86 32.15 71.30
C HIS A 219 -48.83 33.28 71.67
N ASP A 220 -49.17 34.15 70.71
CA ASP A 220 -50.15 35.23 70.91
C ASP A 220 -51.53 34.68 71.33
N LEU A 221 -52.01 33.63 70.68
CA LEU A 221 -53.29 32.98 71.03
C LEU A 221 -53.22 32.33 72.42
N THR A 222 -52.10 31.69 72.77
CA THR A 222 -51.87 31.08 74.09
C THR A 222 -51.99 32.13 75.20
N LEU A 223 -51.41 33.31 74.98
CA LEU A 223 -51.54 34.45 75.90
C LEU A 223 -52.99 34.95 76.02
N GLN A 224 -53.78 34.92 74.94
CA GLN A 224 -55.18 35.36 74.94
C GLN A 224 -56.14 34.39 75.66
N VAL A 225 -55.90 33.07 75.56
CA VAL A 225 -56.85 32.06 76.09
C VAL A 225 -56.50 31.60 77.52
N GLY A 226 -55.35 31.98 78.07
CA GLY A 226 -55.00 31.71 79.47
C GLY A 226 -54.89 30.22 79.83
N PHE A 227 -54.64 29.36 78.84
CA PHE A 227 -54.43 27.93 79.07
C PHE A 227 -53.14 27.68 79.88
N PRO A 228 -53.09 26.66 80.76
CA PRO A 228 -51.86 26.33 81.49
C PRO A 228 -50.77 25.87 80.53
N GLU A 229 -49.66 26.62 80.47
CA GLU A 229 -48.48 26.41 79.60
C GLU A 229 -47.93 24.97 79.64
N THR A 230 -48.18 24.23 80.72
CA THR A 230 -47.72 22.86 80.95
C THR A 230 -48.36 21.82 80.01
N LEU A 231 -49.65 21.95 79.69
CA LEU A 231 -50.36 21.02 78.79
C LEU A 231 -50.00 21.26 77.33
N ILE A 232 -49.84 22.53 76.93
CA ILE A 232 -49.44 22.92 75.58
C ILE A 232 -47.99 22.50 75.32
N SER A 233 -47.08 22.74 76.26
CA SER A 233 -45.67 22.32 76.16
C SER A 233 -45.51 20.79 76.05
N SER A 234 -46.31 20.03 76.81
CA SER A 234 -46.34 18.56 76.71
C SER A 234 -46.77 18.07 75.32
N TYR A 235 -47.85 18.64 74.77
CA TYR A 235 -48.37 18.25 73.46
C TYR A 235 -47.43 18.64 72.30
N TYR A 236 -46.81 19.83 72.38
CA TYR A 236 -45.79 20.29 71.43
C TYR A 236 -44.52 19.42 71.45
N THR A 237 -44.09 19.01 72.64
CA THR A 237 -42.94 18.13 72.84
C THR A 237 -43.25 16.73 72.28
N TYR A 238 -44.46 16.22 72.50
CA TYR A 238 -44.91 14.93 71.95
C TYR A 238 -44.95 14.92 70.41
N ILE A 239 -45.54 15.94 69.78
CA ILE A 239 -45.62 16.01 68.31
C ILE A 239 -44.24 16.16 67.67
N ASN A 240 -43.37 17.04 68.21
CA ASN A 240 -42.01 17.21 67.67
C ASN A 240 -41.14 15.95 67.87
N ASN A 241 -41.24 15.28 69.02
CA ASN A 241 -40.39 14.13 69.32
C ASN A 241 -40.86 12.82 68.69
N VAL A 242 -42.15 12.65 68.41
CA VAL A 242 -42.68 11.38 67.87
C VAL A 242 -42.87 11.46 66.36
N LEU A 243 -43.63 12.43 65.86
CA LEU A 243 -43.96 12.52 64.43
C LEU A 243 -42.80 13.09 63.60
N LEU A 244 -42.16 14.16 64.08
CA LEU A 244 -41.08 14.80 63.33
C LEU A 244 -39.78 13.98 63.36
N HIS A 245 -39.49 13.32 64.48
CA HIS A 245 -38.34 12.43 64.60
C HIS A 245 -38.49 11.18 63.74
N GLN A 246 -39.70 10.61 63.67
CA GLN A 246 -39.97 9.46 62.81
C GLN A 246 -39.79 9.83 61.33
N ALA A 247 -40.42 10.91 60.87
CA ALA A 247 -40.28 11.37 59.49
C ALA A 247 -38.81 11.70 59.13
N ARG A 248 -38.06 12.30 60.04
CA ARG A 248 -36.63 12.58 59.83
C ARG A 248 -35.79 11.30 59.72
N ASN A 249 -36.07 10.30 60.54
CA ASN A 249 -35.38 9.01 60.48
C ASN A 249 -35.71 8.26 59.19
N ASP A 250 -36.96 8.32 58.72
CA ASP A 250 -37.38 7.65 57.50
C ASP A 250 -36.71 8.27 56.26
N ILE A 251 -36.61 9.61 56.21
CA ILE A 251 -35.87 10.32 55.15
C ILE A 251 -34.39 9.93 55.17
N LEU A 252 -33.74 9.95 56.34
CA LEU A 252 -32.33 9.58 56.47
C LEU A 252 -32.07 8.11 56.10
N ALA A 253 -33.00 7.21 56.44
CA ALA A 253 -32.91 5.80 56.07
C ALA A 253 -33.04 5.61 54.55
N GLN A 254 -33.91 6.39 53.90
CA GLN A 254 -34.08 6.35 52.45
C GLN A 254 -32.86 6.92 51.72
N ASP A 255 -32.34 8.09 52.14
CA ASP A 255 -31.13 8.68 51.57
C ASP A 255 -29.92 7.73 51.70
N LEU A 256 -29.79 7.05 52.85
CA LEU A 256 -28.75 6.04 53.07
C LEU A 256 -28.89 4.86 52.11
N ALA A 257 -30.11 4.36 51.89
CA ALA A 257 -30.37 3.26 50.97
C ALA A 257 -30.05 3.62 49.52
N GLU A 258 -30.44 4.82 49.08
CA GLU A 258 -30.14 5.34 47.73
C GLU A 258 -28.64 5.55 47.52
N ALA A 259 -27.91 6.04 48.54
CA ALA A 259 -26.46 6.19 48.49
C ALA A 259 -25.73 4.83 48.39
N ILE A 260 -26.18 3.83 49.16
CA ILE A 260 -25.65 2.47 49.08
C ILE A 260 -25.90 1.86 47.69
N GLY A 261 -27.10 2.06 47.12
CA GLY A 261 -27.44 1.60 45.77
C GLY A 261 -26.52 2.21 44.71
N SER A 262 -26.35 3.54 44.74
CA SER A 262 -25.47 4.27 43.82
C SER A 262 -24.00 3.81 43.94
N GLN A 263 -23.54 3.52 45.17
CA GLN A 263 -22.18 3.04 45.40
C GLN A 263 -21.98 1.59 44.90
N ALA A 264 -23.01 0.75 44.99
CA ALA A 264 -22.99 -0.60 44.42
C ALA A 264 -22.91 -0.59 42.89
N GLU A 265 -23.71 0.26 42.22
CA GLU A 265 -23.66 0.42 40.76
C GLU A 265 -22.28 0.91 40.28
N LEU A 266 -21.68 1.87 40.99
CA LEU A 266 -20.33 2.34 40.67
C LEU A 266 -19.27 1.24 40.84
N ALA A 267 -19.40 0.42 41.87
CA ALA A 267 -18.49 -0.72 42.10
C ALA A 267 -18.60 -1.76 40.98
N GLU A 268 -19.80 -2.03 40.48
CA GLU A 268 -20.05 -2.93 39.36
C GLU A 268 -19.46 -2.38 38.05
N GLN A 269 -19.60 -1.08 37.79
CA GLN A 269 -18.96 -0.44 36.64
C GLN A 269 -17.43 -0.52 36.71
N LEU A 270 -16.83 -0.26 37.87
CA LEU A 270 -15.39 -0.38 38.07
C LEU A 270 -14.89 -1.81 37.89
N GLN A 271 -15.69 -2.80 38.31
CA GLN A 271 -15.37 -4.21 38.11
C GLN A 271 -15.42 -4.57 36.63
N SER A 272 -16.45 -4.13 35.90
CA SER A 272 -16.54 -4.32 34.44
C SER A 272 -15.35 -3.72 33.70
N TYR A 273 -14.94 -2.48 34.03
CA TYR A 273 -13.76 -1.86 33.43
C TYR A 273 -12.45 -2.57 33.79
N ARG A 274 -12.33 -3.17 34.99
CA ARG A 274 -11.16 -4.00 35.36
C ARG A 274 -11.12 -5.26 34.51
N GLU A 275 -12.23 -5.96 34.37
CA GLU A 275 -12.34 -7.18 33.57
C GLU A 275 -12.04 -6.92 32.09
N GLU A 276 -12.54 -5.81 31.53
CA GLU A 276 -12.24 -5.38 30.16
C GLU A 276 -10.74 -5.06 29.99
N ASN A 277 -10.12 -4.37 30.94
CA ASN A 277 -8.68 -4.10 30.90
C ASN A 277 -7.83 -5.37 30.99
N GLU A 278 -8.22 -6.33 31.84
CA GLU A 278 -7.56 -7.63 31.92
C GLU A 278 -7.70 -8.40 30.60
N GLN A 279 -8.87 -8.35 29.98
CA GLN A 279 -9.11 -8.99 28.69
C GLN A 279 -8.26 -8.37 27.58
N LEU A 280 -8.22 -7.03 27.48
CA LEU A 280 -7.35 -6.32 26.57
C LEU A 280 -5.86 -6.64 26.82
N HIS A 281 -5.48 -6.82 28.09
CA HIS A 281 -4.13 -7.26 28.43
C HIS A 281 -3.83 -8.69 27.95
N ARG A 282 -4.79 -9.62 28.08
CA ARG A 282 -4.68 -11.00 27.56
C ARG A 282 -4.58 -11.01 26.03
N ASP A 283 -5.43 -10.27 25.35
CA ASP A 283 -5.46 -10.20 23.89
C ASP A 283 -4.17 -9.57 23.35
N LYS A 284 -3.66 -8.53 24.00
CA LYS A 284 -2.36 -7.93 23.68
C LYS A 284 -1.18 -8.90 23.87
N GLN A 285 -1.24 -9.79 24.86
CA GLN A 285 -0.22 -10.84 25.05
C GLN A 285 -0.31 -11.92 23.97
N LEU A 286 -1.51 -12.33 23.57
CA LEU A 286 -1.74 -13.29 22.49
C LEU A 286 -1.19 -12.76 21.16
N VAL A 287 -1.50 -11.50 20.80
CA VAL A 287 -0.98 -10.86 19.58
C VAL A 287 0.55 -10.74 19.61
N ARG A 288 1.17 -10.49 20.78
CA ARG A 288 2.64 -10.52 20.92
C ARG A 288 3.25 -11.90 20.72
N LEU A 289 2.54 -12.97 21.07
CA LEU A 289 3.00 -14.35 20.88
C LEU A 289 2.83 -14.80 19.41
N GLU A 290 1.78 -14.36 18.72
CA GLU A 290 1.54 -14.67 17.31
C GLU A 290 2.49 -13.93 16.36
N THR A 291 2.90 -12.71 16.70
CA THR A 291 3.78 -11.87 15.85
C THR A 291 5.27 -12.26 15.90
N CYS A 292 5.71 -13.11 16.84
CA CYS A 292 7.11 -13.52 16.97
C CYS A 292 7.28 -15.02 17.28
N PRO A 293 7.26 -15.91 16.27
CA PRO A 293 7.33 -17.36 16.51
C PRO A 293 8.71 -17.88 16.97
N ASN A 294 9.79 -17.08 16.98
CA ASN A 294 11.14 -17.65 17.12
C ASN A 294 12.25 -16.77 17.72
N ASP A 295 11.97 -15.87 18.67
CA ASP A 295 13.06 -15.15 19.36
C ASP A 295 13.22 -15.55 20.83
N LYS A 296 14.15 -16.47 21.08
CA LYS A 296 14.51 -16.99 22.42
C LYS A 296 15.06 -15.91 23.36
N ARG A 297 15.36 -14.69 22.88
CA ARG A 297 15.87 -13.57 23.71
C ARG A 297 14.82 -12.92 24.61
N LEU A 298 13.53 -12.96 24.26
CA LEU A 298 12.48 -12.27 25.03
C LEU A 298 12.03 -13.00 26.31
N ARG A 299 12.33 -14.31 26.44
CA ARG A 299 12.04 -15.06 27.68
C ARG A 299 12.86 -14.56 28.88
N PHE A 300 14.02 -13.96 28.65
CA PHE A 300 14.84 -13.41 29.73
C PHE A 300 14.34 -12.05 30.25
N LEU A 301 13.74 -11.22 29.38
CA LEU A 301 13.24 -9.90 29.76
C LEU A 301 11.84 -9.95 30.40
N SER A 302 11.01 -10.94 30.03
CA SER A 302 9.70 -11.14 30.67
C SER A 302 9.80 -11.52 32.14
N ASN A 303 10.83 -12.28 32.54
CA ASN A 303 11.05 -12.66 33.95
C ASN A 303 11.55 -11.50 34.81
N TYR A 304 12.27 -10.54 34.21
CA TYR A 304 12.75 -9.35 34.93
C TYR A 304 11.64 -8.31 35.18
N SER A 305 10.65 -8.22 34.29
CA SER A 305 9.51 -7.30 34.47
C SER A 305 8.50 -7.79 35.52
N LEU A 306 8.32 -9.09 35.69
CA LEU A 306 7.42 -9.66 36.70
C LEU A 306 7.94 -9.48 38.13
N TYR A 307 9.27 -9.41 38.30
CA TYR A 307 9.88 -9.20 39.62
C TYR A 307 9.69 -7.77 40.16
N TYR A 308 9.52 -6.78 39.27
CA TYR A 308 9.29 -5.38 39.67
C TYR A 308 7.83 -5.05 39.99
N LEU A 309 6.87 -5.86 39.52
CA LEU A 309 5.43 -5.64 39.82
C LEU A 309 4.98 -6.27 41.15
N TYR A 310 5.80 -7.10 41.79
CA TYR A 310 5.49 -7.75 43.07
C TYR A 310 6.19 -7.10 44.28
N MET A 311 6.91 -5.99 44.06
CA MET A 311 7.70 -5.28 45.09
C MET A 311 7.21 -3.86 45.40
N TYR A 312 6.02 -3.47 44.95
CA TYR A 312 5.27 -2.27 45.33
C TYR A 312 3.78 -2.58 45.36
#